data_AF-A0A7K0EHF4-F1
#
_entry.id   AF-A0A7K0EHF4-F1
#
_cell.length_a   1.000
_cell.length_b   1.000
_cell.length_c   1.000
_cell.angle_alpha   90.00
_cell.angle_beta   90.00
_cell.angle_gamma   90.00
#
_symmetry.space_group_name_H-M   'P 1'
#
loop_
_entity.id
_entity.type
_entity.pdbx_description
1 polymer ?
#
loop_
_entity_poly.entity_id
_entity_poly.type
_entity_poly.pdbx_seq_one_letter_code
_entity_poly.pdbx_strand_id
1 'polypeptide(L)'
;MNIGAQRLVQDLCDQGHEGMTILVDTNGMQYVMIPEFIIPAGSFAGRNINLAIPAPTDYPRSSIASIHIKALPHLATFGQTGTRNVITSPLGSEWQYWSYQFQLSPNNPTSKLLAQINAIFRQN
;
A
#
# COMPACT_ATOMS: atom_id res chain seq x y z
N MET A 1 -4.33 -19.46 12.77
CA MET A 1 -3.91 -18.05 12.88
C MET A 1 -3.67 -17.56 11.46
N ASN A 2 -4.45 -16.60 10.98
CA ASN A 2 -4.24 -16.08 9.63
C ASN A 2 -2.93 -15.30 9.58
N ILE A 3 -2.14 -15.52 8.52
CA ILE A 3 -0.90 -14.80 8.21
C ILE A 3 -0.91 -14.38 6.74
N GLY A 4 0.04 -13.54 6.33
CA GLY A 4 0.18 -13.16 4.92
C GLY A 4 -0.97 -12.31 4.40
N ALA A 5 -1.26 -12.43 3.10
CA ALA A 5 -2.30 -11.64 2.42
C ALA A 5 -3.68 -11.83 3.04
N GLN A 6 -4.04 -13.07 3.43
CA GLN A 6 -5.33 -13.34 4.07
C GLN A 6 -5.47 -12.61 5.42
N ARG A 7 -4.39 -12.49 6.18
CA ARG A 7 -4.40 -11.73 7.43
C ARG A 7 -4.60 -10.24 7.18
N LEU A 8 -3.88 -9.69 6.20
CA LEU A 8 -4.01 -8.28 5.85
C LEU A 8 -5.42 -7.96 5.32
N VAL A 9 -6.02 -8.83 4.51
CA VAL A 9 -7.43 -8.70 4.07
C VAL A 9 -8.36 -8.65 5.28
N GLN A 10 -8.22 -9.60 6.23
CA GLN A 10 -9.08 -9.61 7.42
C GLN A 10 -8.95 -8.31 8.22
N ASP A 11 -7.73 -7.86 8.49
CA ASP A 11 -7.51 -6.65 9.27
C ASP A 11 -8.04 -5.38 8.57
N LEU A 12 -8.05 -5.36 7.22
CA LEU A 12 -8.63 -4.27 6.43
C LEU A 12 -10.17 -4.31 6.45
N CYS A 13 -10.76 -5.51 6.36
CA CYS A 13 -12.20 -5.71 6.55
C CYS A 13 -12.65 -5.23 7.93
N ASP A 14 -11.91 -5.58 8.99
CA ASP A 14 -12.21 -5.16 10.37
C ASP A 14 -12.12 -3.63 10.56
N GLN A 15 -11.44 -2.93 9.65
CA GLN A 15 -11.33 -1.47 9.58
C GLN A 15 -12.34 -0.82 8.62
N GLY A 16 -13.25 -1.60 8.04
CA GLY A 16 -14.32 -1.12 7.17
C GLY A 16 -13.93 -0.94 5.70
N HIS A 17 -12.81 -1.53 5.26
CA HIS A 17 -12.51 -1.63 3.83
C HIS A 17 -13.20 -2.85 3.23
N GLU A 18 -13.76 -2.69 2.03
CA GLU A 18 -14.44 -3.75 1.30
C GLU A 18 -13.90 -3.90 -0.13
N GLY A 19 -14.19 -5.02 -0.79
CA GLY A 19 -13.82 -5.25 -2.20
C GLY A 19 -12.33 -5.49 -2.46
N MET A 20 -11.52 -5.72 -1.43
CA MET A 20 -10.09 -5.99 -1.60
C MET A 20 -9.84 -7.20 -2.49
N THR A 21 -8.80 -7.11 -3.33
CA THR A 21 -8.34 -8.21 -4.18
C THR A 21 -6.90 -8.56 -3.85
N ILE A 22 -6.57 -9.85 -3.84
CA ILE A 22 -5.18 -10.31 -3.73
C ILE A 22 -4.56 -10.31 -5.13
N LEU A 23 -3.51 -9.51 -5.32
CA LEU A 23 -2.69 -9.52 -6.52
C LEU A 23 -1.43 -10.33 -6.26
N VAL A 24 -0.85 -10.89 -7.32
CA VAL A 24 0.42 -11.64 -7.27
C VAL A 24 1.31 -11.11 -8.38
N ASP A 25 2.55 -10.74 -8.04
CA ASP A 25 3.53 -10.35 -9.06
C ASP A 25 4.19 -11.56 -9.74
N THR A 26 5.06 -11.30 -10.71
CA THR A 26 5.80 -12.36 -11.43
C THR A 26 6.75 -13.16 -10.55
N ASN A 27 7.10 -12.67 -9.36
CA ASN A 27 7.98 -13.33 -8.40
C ASN A 27 7.19 -14.12 -7.33
N GLY A 28 5.86 -14.13 -7.41
CA GLY A 28 5.00 -14.79 -6.44
C GLY A 28 4.74 -13.97 -5.17
N MET A 29 5.17 -12.71 -5.12
CA MET A 29 4.87 -11.82 -4.00
C MET A 29 3.40 -11.43 -4.04
N GLN A 30 2.73 -11.56 -2.90
CA GLN A 30 1.32 -11.21 -2.76
C GLN A 30 1.15 -9.76 -2.32
N TYR A 31 0.06 -9.14 -2.79
CA TYR A 31 -0.35 -7.80 -2.44
C TYR A 31 -1.84 -7.80 -2.14
N VAL A 32 -2.25 -7.01 -1.16
CA VAL A 32 -3.68 -6.73 -0.94
C VAL A 32 -3.97 -5.37 -1.53
N MET A 33 -4.82 -5.35 -2.55
CA MET A 33 -5.28 -4.13 -3.21
C MET A 33 -6.59 -3.66 -2.57
N ILE A 34 -6.60 -2.41 -2.12
CA ILE A 34 -7.79 -1.65 -1.76
C ILE A 34 -8.23 -0.89 -3.03
N PRO A 35 -9.37 -1.25 -3.64
CA PRO A 35 -9.89 -0.53 -4.79
C PRO A 35 -10.43 0.83 -4.37
N GLU A 36 -10.43 1.77 -5.31
CA GLU A 36 -11.09 3.07 -5.18
C GLU A 36 -10.77 3.85 -3.90
N PHE A 37 -9.53 3.74 -3.42
CA PHE A 37 -9.04 4.40 -2.23
C PHE A 37 -8.99 5.92 -2.47
N ILE A 38 -9.79 6.67 -1.71
CA ILE A 38 -9.79 8.13 -1.75
C ILE A 38 -8.69 8.67 -0.85
N ILE A 39 -7.76 9.43 -1.43
CA ILE A 39 -6.67 10.04 -0.66
C ILE A 39 -7.24 11.12 0.27
N PRO A 40 -7.04 11.00 1.60
CA PRO A 40 -7.75 11.85 2.56
C PRO A 40 -7.15 13.25 2.73
N ALA A 41 -5.88 13.46 2.39
CA ALA A 41 -5.17 14.72 2.65
C ALA A 41 -3.88 14.86 1.83
N GLY A 42 -3.31 16.07 1.81
CA GLY A 42 -2.12 16.43 1.03
C GLY A 42 -2.46 17.02 -0.34
N SER A 43 -1.47 17.22 -1.20
CA SER A 43 -1.63 17.74 -2.57
C SER A 43 -2.44 16.81 -3.48
N PHE A 44 -2.52 15.52 -3.12
CA PHE A 44 -3.31 14.53 -3.84
C PHE A 44 -4.70 14.28 -3.25
N ALA A 45 -5.14 15.08 -2.26
CA ALA A 45 -6.43 14.88 -1.59
C ALA A 45 -7.60 14.80 -2.59
N GLY A 46 -8.54 13.88 -2.34
CA GLY A 46 -9.71 13.65 -3.19
C GLY A 46 -9.45 12.85 -4.46
N ARG A 47 -8.19 12.53 -4.78
CA ARG A 47 -7.88 11.61 -5.88
C ARG A 47 -8.33 10.20 -5.53
N ASN A 48 -9.00 9.58 -6.49
CA ASN A 48 -9.36 8.16 -6.44
C ASN A 48 -8.24 7.31 -7.05
N ILE A 49 -7.73 6.33 -6.29
CA ILE A 49 -6.62 5.45 -6.70
C ILE A 49 -6.89 4.00 -6.32
N ASN A 50 -6.18 3.06 -6.95
CA ASN A 50 -6.05 1.72 -6.40
C ASN A 50 -4.75 1.66 -5.59
N LEU A 51 -4.86 1.24 -4.34
CA LEU A 51 -3.74 1.14 -3.40
C LEU A 51 -3.44 -0.33 -3.13
N ALA A 52 -2.27 -0.81 -3.55
CA ALA A 52 -1.80 -2.15 -3.25
C ALA A 52 -0.70 -2.11 -2.17
N ILE A 53 -0.87 -2.96 -1.16
CA ILE A 53 0.03 -3.11 -0.02
C ILE A 53 0.69 -4.48 -0.11
N PRO A 54 2.04 -4.57 -0.10
CA PRO A 54 2.73 -5.84 -0.06
C PRO A 54 2.33 -6.65 1.18
N ALA A 55 2.08 -7.94 0.98
CA ALA A 55 1.74 -8.88 2.04
C ALA A 55 2.73 -10.06 2.03
N PRO A 56 3.91 -9.90 2.66
CA PRO A 56 4.84 -11.00 2.87
C PRO A 56 4.14 -12.19 3.51
N THR A 57 4.57 -13.42 3.22
CA THR A 57 3.91 -14.66 3.69
C THR A 57 3.79 -14.74 5.22
N ASP A 58 4.65 -14.05 5.95
CA ASP A 58 4.72 -14.00 7.41
C ASP A 58 4.12 -12.71 8.02
N TYR A 59 3.46 -11.86 7.22
CA TYR A 59 2.71 -10.71 7.73
C TYR A 59 1.80 -11.12 8.90
N PRO A 60 1.77 -10.38 10.03
CA PRO A 60 2.34 -9.03 10.25
C PRO A 60 3.74 -8.99 10.86
N ARG A 61 4.50 -10.09 10.83
CA ARG A 61 5.81 -10.17 11.50
C ARG A 61 6.89 -9.41 10.75
N SER A 62 6.88 -9.47 9.43
CA SER A 62 7.81 -8.73 8.58
C SER A 62 7.39 -7.29 8.37
N SER A 63 8.38 -6.42 8.17
CA SER A 63 8.15 -5.05 7.74
C SER A 63 7.63 -5.00 6.32
N ILE A 64 6.82 -3.98 6.04
CA ILE A 64 6.41 -3.62 4.68
C ILE A 64 7.32 -2.47 4.24
N ALA A 65 7.86 -2.57 3.03
CA ALA A 65 8.88 -1.64 2.50
C ALA A 65 8.34 -0.70 1.40
N SER A 66 7.04 -0.75 1.09
CA SER A 66 6.46 0.06 0.03
C SER A 66 4.94 0.11 0.05
N ILE A 67 4.42 1.08 -0.71
CA ILE A 67 3.05 1.05 -1.25
C ILE A 67 3.10 1.10 -2.76
N HIS A 68 2.04 0.59 -3.38
CA HIS A 68 1.90 0.50 -4.82
C HIS A 68 0.61 1.22 -5.22
N ILE A 69 0.72 2.15 -6.16
CA ILE A 69 -0.39 3.04 -6.50
C ILE A 69 -0.67 2.95 -7.99
N LYS A 70 -1.90 2.61 -8.35
CA LYS A 70 -2.41 2.76 -9.73
C LYS A 70 -3.38 3.93 -9.76
N ALA A 71 -3.08 4.91 -10.63
CA ALA A 71 -3.86 6.12 -10.82
C ALA A 71 -3.71 6.61 -12.25
N LEU A 72 -4.74 7.26 -12.79
CA LEU A 72 -4.69 7.88 -14.12
C LEU A 72 -5.00 9.39 -14.02
N PRO A 73 -4.05 10.28 -14.36
CA PRO A 73 -2.62 10.02 -14.58
C PRO A 73 -1.93 9.56 -13.28
N HIS A 74 -0.71 9.04 -13.38
CA HIS A 74 0.16 8.75 -12.23
C HIS A 74 0.24 9.95 -11.27
N LEU A 75 0.33 9.66 -9.97
CA LEU A 75 0.33 10.73 -8.95
C LEU A 75 1.64 11.51 -8.93
N ALA A 76 2.77 10.82 -9.06
CA ALA A 76 4.09 11.42 -8.98
C ALA A 76 4.93 11.10 -10.22
N THR A 77 5.91 11.95 -10.52
CA THR A 77 6.93 11.65 -11.53
C THR A 77 7.81 10.50 -11.04
N PHE A 78 8.22 9.61 -11.96
CA PHE A 78 9.21 8.58 -11.65
C PHE A 78 10.59 9.19 -11.36
N GLY A 79 11.32 8.58 -10.43
CA GLY A 79 12.63 9.02 -9.99
C GLY A 79 12.78 9.04 -8.47
N GLN A 80 13.94 9.50 -8.02
CA GLN A 80 14.21 9.72 -6.60
C GLN A 80 13.80 11.12 -6.19
N THR A 81 13.02 11.21 -5.12
CA THR A 81 12.76 12.45 -4.40
C THR A 81 13.53 12.42 -3.09
N GLY A 82 13.65 13.56 -2.40
CA GLY A 82 14.29 13.62 -1.08
C GLY A 82 13.63 12.74 -0.01
N THR A 83 12.39 12.27 -0.24
CA THR A 83 11.59 11.52 0.74
C THR A 83 11.24 10.10 0.33
N ARG A 84 11.29 9.77 -0.98
CA ARG A 84 10.99 8.43 -1.51
C ARG A 84 11.57 8.20 -2.90
N ASN A 85 11.75 6.93 -3.26
CA ASN A 85 11.94 6.50 -4.64
C ASN A 85 10.59 6.12 -5.25
N VAL A 86 10.31 6.66 -6.44
CA VAL A 86 9.14 6.34 -7.25
C VAL A 86 9.62 5.60 -8.50
N ILE A 87 9.34 4.30 -8.60
CA ILE A 87 9.75 3.47 -9.74
C ILE A 87 8.57 2.67 -10.29
N THR A 88 8.78 2.01 -11.43
CA THR A 88 7.80 1.07 -11.98
C THR A 88 7.58 -0.08 -11.00
N SER A 89 6.31 -0.37 -10.72
CA SER A 89 5.96 -1.49 -9.85
C SER A 89 6.09 -2.83 -10.57
N PRO A 90 6.40 -3.93 -9.83
CA PRO A 90 6.29 -5.30 -10.36
C PRO A 90 4.85 -5.73 -10.70
N LEU A 91 3.83 -4.97 -10.31
CA LEU A 91 2.42 -5.20 -10.64
C LEU A 91 2.04 -4.70 -12.05
N GLY A 92 2.94 -4.00 -12.74
CA GLY A 92 2.74 -3.49 -14.10
C GLY A 92 3.09 -2.02 -14.27
N SER A 93 3.14 -1.55 -15.53
CA SER A 93 3.53 -0.19 -15.88
C SER A 93 2.55 0.90 -15.44
N GLU A 94 1.29 0.53 -15.19
CA GLU A 94 0.25 1.41 -14.66
C GLU A 94 0.37 1.64 -13.14
N TRP A 95 1.29 0.92 -12.49
CA TRP A 95 1.48 0.96 -11.04
C TRP A 95 2.81 1.63 -10.71
N GLN A 96 2.76 2.54 -9.73
CA GLN A 96 3.93 3.18 -9.15
C GLN A 96 4.29 2.49 -7.84
N TYR A 97 5.55 2.05 -7.71
CA TYR A 97 6.14 1.65 -6.44
C TYR A 97 6.67 2.89 -5.73
N TRP A 98 6.28 3.09 -4.48
CA TRP A 98 6.84 4.13 -3.61
C TRP A 98 7.56 3.48 -2.42
N SER A 99 8.87 3.71 -2.29
CA SER A 99 9.67 3.15 -1.20
C SER A 99 9.33 3.80 0.15
N TYR A 100 8.98 3.00 1.16
CA TYR A 100 8.74 3.48 2.52
C TYR A 100 9.03 2.39 3.55
N GLN A 101 9.72 2.72 4.62
CA GLN A 101 9.94 1.77 5.72
C GLN A 101 8.83 1.90 6.76
N PHE A 102 7.84 1.02 6.71
CA PHE A 102 6.75 1.03 7.67
C PHE A 102 7.17 0.41 9.01
N GLN A 103 6.93 1.14 10.09
CA GLN A 103 7.22 0.68 11.44
C GLN A 103 5.98 0.03 12.05
N LEU A 104 5.81 -1.28 11.86
CA LEU A 104 4.65 -2.01 12.37
C LEU A 104 4.82 -2.34 13.86
N SER A 105 3.69 -2.42 14.57
CA SER A 105 3.63 -2.90 15.96
C SER A 105 2.92 -4.24 16.00
N PRO A 106 3.34 -5.20 16.85
CA PRO A 106 2.69 -6.51 16.95
C PRO A 106 1.19 -6.44 17.34
N ASN A 107 0.79 -5.42 18.09
CA ASN A 107 -0.56 -5.36 18.67
C ASN A 107 -1.62 -4.86 17.68
N ASN A 108 -1.25 -3.96 16.77
CA ASN A 108 -2.19 -3.42 15.77
C ASN A 108 -1.43 -2.99 14.50
N PRO A 109 -0.90 -3.95 13.73
CA PRO A 109 0.00 -3.68 12.61
C PRO A 109 -0.70 -2.94 11.48
N THR A 110 -1.93 -3.36 11.11
CA THR A 110 -2.65 -2.79 9.96
C THR A 110 -3.16 -1.37 10.22
N SER A 111 -3.72 -1.08 11.39
CA SER A 111 -4.17 0.30 11.69
C SER A 111 -2.98 1.27 11.71
N LYS A 112 -1.85 0.86 12.30
CA LYS A 112 -0.62 1.66 12.30
C LYS A 112 -0.03 1.81 10.89
N LEU A 113 -0.17 0.79 10.04
CA LEU A 113 0.22 0.84 8.63
C LEU A 113 -0.61 1.88 7.89
N LEU A 114 -1.95 1.81 7.95
CA LEU A 114 -2.83 2.77 7.27
C LEU A 114 -2.61 4.21 7.77
N ALA A 115 -2.39 4.39 9.08
CA ALA A 115 -2.05 5.71 9.62
C ALA A 115 -0.75 6.27 9.01
N GLN A 116 0.28 5.44 8.83
CA GLN A 116 1.53 5.83 8.15
C GLN A 116 1.31 6.09 6.66
N ILE A 117 0.48 5.29 5.97
CA ILE A 117 0.12 5.52 4.56
C ILE A 117 -0.59 6.87 4.40
N ASN A 118 -1.53 7.19 5.28
CA ASN A 118 -2.18 8.50 5.27
C ASN A 118 -1.21 9.64 5.57
N ALA A 119 -0.22 9.43 6.44
CA ALA A 119 0.83 10.41 6.71
C ALA A 119 1.73 10.67 5.49
N ILE A 120 2.03 9.62 4.69
CA ILE A 120 2.77 9.76 3.43
C ILE A 120 2.05 10.72 2.49
N PHE A 121 0.73 10.56 2.32
CA PHE A 121 -0.04 11.46 1.47
C PHE A 121 -0.08 12.89 1.99
N ARG A 122 -0.16 13.10 3.31
CA ARG A 122 -0.15 14.44 3.94
C ARG A 122 1.13 15.24 3.71
N GLN A 123 2.27 14.57 3.61
CA GLN A 123 3.58 15.21 3.43
C GLN A 123 3.87 15.61 1.98
N ASN A 124 3.00 15.22 1.05
CA ASN A 124 3.08 15.58 -0.36
C ASN A 124 2.00 16.59 -0.68
#